data_AF-A0A960HR58-F1
#
_entry.id   AF-A0A960HR58-F1
#
_cell.length_a   1.000
_cell.length_b   1.000
_cell.length_c   1.000
_cell.angle_alpha   90.00
_cell.angle_beta   90.00
_cell.angle_gamma   90.00
#
_symmetry.space_group_name_H-M   'P 1'
#
loop_
_entity.id
_entity.type
_entity.pdbx_description
1 polymer ?
#
loop_
_entity_poly.entity_id
_entity_poly.type
_entity_poly.pdbx_seq_one_letter_code
_entity_poly.pdbx_strand_id
1 'polypeptide(L)'
;MSQPAFDFGDEPFDDAANPTYSVGELAEAINDQLRRGFFDGVWVRGEIDGLRNSGPHTYFALVEDGDAGRAVLNVSLFAPMKRNLTPVLKKNRLDLRNGMKVRIFGHLDYYAPNG
;
A
#
# COMPACT_ATOMS: atom_id res chain seq x y z
N MET A 1 11.81 -22.93 -26.48
CA MET A 1 10.50 -23.00 -27.14
C MET A 1 9.60 -21.98 -26.44
N SER A 2 9.36 -20.82 -27.05
CA SER A 2 8.40 -19.84 -26.52
C SER A 2 7.01 -20.41 -26.76
N GLN A 3 6.19 -20.50 -25.72
CA GLN A 3 4.79 -20.90 -25.89
C GLN A 3 4.11 -19.86 -26.80
N PRO A 4 3.36 -20.26 -27.85
CA PRO A 4 2.54 -19.32 -28.59
C PRO A 4 1.52 -18.72 -27.60
N ALA A 5 1.39 -17.40 -27.59
CA ALA A 5 0.33 -16.75 -26.84
C ALA A 5 -1.00 -17.36 -27.29
N PHE A 6 -1.84 -17.75 -26.33
CA PHE A 6 -3.20 -18.19 -26.60
C PHE A 6 -3.96 -16.96 -27.10
N ASP A 7 -4.16 -16.90 -28.41
CA ASP A 7 -4.83 -15.80 -29.10
C ASP A 7 -6.35 -16.01 -29.01
N PHE A 8 -7.01 -15.16 -28.24
CA PHE A 8 -8.46 -15.20 -28.04
C PHE A 8 -9.22 -14.50 -29.18
N GLY A 9 -8.83 -14.73 -30.44
CA GLY A 9 -9.52 -14.21 -31.62
C GLY A 9 -9.51 -12.68 -31.77
N ASP A 10 -9.79 -12.22 -32.99
CA ASP A 10 -9.82 -10.80 -33.39
C ASP A 10 -11.02 -10.01 -32.82
N GLU A 11 -11.43 -10.24 -31.57
CA GLU A 11 -12.36 -9.32 -30.90
C GLU A 11 -11.59 -8.05 -30.50
N PRO A 12 -12.05 -6.86 -30.90
CA PRO A 12 -11.40 -5.62 -30.48
C PRO A 12 -11.38 -5.54 -28.96
N PHE A 13 -10.19 -5.57 -28.36
CA PHE A 13 -9.95 -5.50 -26.91
C PHE A 13 -10.53 -4.24 -26.24
N ASP A 14 -10.90 -3.24 -27.04
CA ASP A 14 -11.48 -1.96 -26.64
C ASP A 14 -13.00 -1.93 -26.93
N ASP A 15 -13.80 -2.65 -26.13
CA ASP A 15 -15.18 -2.24 -25.91
C ASP A 15 -15.18 -1.12 -24.86
N ALA A 16 -15.63 0.07 -25.23
CA ALA A 16 -15.74 1.20 -24.29
C ALA A 16 -16.63 0.88 -23.07
N ALA A 17 -17.55 -0.09 -23.20
CA ALA A 17 -18.36 -0.60 -22.10
C ALA A 17 -17.67 -1.69 -21.27
N ASN A 18 -16.64 -2.34 -21.81
CA ASN A 18 -15.89 -3.41 -21.15
C ASN A 18 -14.38 -3.33 -21.49
N PRO A 19 -13.67 -2.33 -20.94
CA PRO A 19 -12.27 -2.10 -21.27
C PRO A 19 -11.37 -3.22 -20.75
N THR A 20 -10.42 -3.66 -21.58
CA THR A 20 -9.36 -4.59 -21.15
C THR A 20 -8.12 -3.80 -20.74
N TYR A 21 -7.65 -4.00 -19.51
CA TYR A 21 -6.44 -3.36 -19.01
C TYR A 21 -5.24 -4.31 -19.09
N SER A 22 -4.08 -3.81 -19.52
CA SER A 22 -2.81 -4.41 -19.12
C SER A 22 -2.61 -4.27 -17.61
N VAL A 23 -1.71 -5.09 -17.03
CA VAL A 23 -1.41 -5.03 -15.59
C VAL A 23 -0.95 -3.63 -15.16
N GLY A 24 -0.16 -2.95 -16.00
CA GLY A 24 0.30 -1.59 -15.73
C GLY A 24 -0.83 -0.56 -15.77
N GLU A 25 -1.69 -0.63 -16.80
CA GLU A 25 -2.84 0.28 -16.92
C GLU A 25 -3.84 0.07 -15.78
N LEU A 26 -4.06 -1.17 -15.34
CA LEU A 26 -4.91 -1.44 -14.19
C LEU A 26 -4.31 -0.85 -12.91
N ALA A 27 -3.01 -0.98 -12.70
CA ALA A 27 -2.33 -0.41 -11.54
C ALA A 27 -2.45 1.13 -11.51
N GLU A 28 -2.30 1.78 -12.67
CA GLU A 28 -2.50 3.23 -12.81
C GLU A 28 -3.95 3.62 -12.54
N ALA A 29 -4.92 2.89 -13.12
CA ALA A 29 -6.35 3.14 -12.91
C ALA A 29 -6.76 3.00 -11.43
N ILE A 30 -6.23 1.99 -10.71
CA ILE A 30 -6.44 1.83 -9.27
C ILE A 30 -5.89 3.04 -8.52
N ASN A 31 -4.66 3.45 -8.84
CA ASN A 31 -4.02 4.59 -8.17
C ASN A 31 -4.72 5.92 -8.42
N ASP A 32 -5.21 6.15 -9.63
CA ASP A 32 -6.03 7.31 -9.93
C ASP A 32 -7.31 7.34 -9.11
N GLN A 33 -7.96 6.19 -8.93
CA GLN A 33 -9.16 6.11 -8.12
C GLN A 33 -8.86 6.31 -6.63
N LEU A 34 -7.75 5.77 -6.11
CA LEU A 34 -7.29 6.03 -4.75
C LEU A 34 -7.00 7.52 -4.52
N ARG A 35 -6.29 8.17 -5.46
CA ARG A 35 -5.97 9.60 -5.39
C ARG A 35 -7.22 10.48 -5.43
N ARG A 36 -8.24 10.10 -6.21
CA ARG A 36 -9.52 10.82 -6.26
C ARG A 36 -10.32 10.64 -4.97
N GLY A 37 -10.38 9.41 -4.44
CA GLY A 37 -11.17 9.09 -3.24
C GLY A 37 -10.53 9.52 -1.92
N PHE A 38 -9.20 9.54 -1.85
CA PHE A 38 -8.42 9.82 -0.64
C PHE A 38 -7.36 10.91 -0.88
N PHE A 39 -7.73 11.95 -1.64
CA PHE A 39 -6.83 13.01 -2.08
C PHE A 39 -6.03 13.65 -0.94
N ASP A 40 -6.72 13.99 0.15
CA ASP A 40 -6.11 14.61 1.33
C ASP A 40 -5.42 13.59 2.25
N GLY A 41 -5.28 12.33 1.83
CA GLY A 41 -4.82 11.24 2.68
C GLY A 41 -5.88 10.77 3.68
N VAL A 42 -5.53 9.76 4.46
CA VAL A 42 -6.46 9.09 5.38
C VAL A 42 -5.77 8.73 6.69
N TRP A 43 -6.55 8.77 7.76
CA TRP A 43 -6.14 8.24 9.06
C TRP A 43 -6.54 6.78 9.18
N VAL A 44 -5.57 5.91 9.47
CA VAL A 44 -5.79 4.48 9.68
C VAL A 44 -5.31 4.09 11.07
N ARG A 45 -6.08 3.26 11.76
CA ARG A 45 -5.73 2.65 13.04
C ARG A 45 -5.37 1.19 12.86
N GLY A 46 -4.46 0.68 13.68
CA GLY A 46 -4.09 -0.72 13.69
C GLY A 46 -2.95 -1.00 14.64
N GLU A 47 -2.57 -2.26 14.75
CA GLU A 47 -1.38 -2.70 15.46
C GLU A 47 -0.20 -2.85 14.50
N ILE A 48 0.98 -2.39 14.90
CA ILE A 48 2.20 -2.59 14.12
C ILE A 48 2.61 -4.06 14.18
N ASP A 49 2.79 -4.66 13.02
CA ASP A 49 3.34 -6.00 12.85
C ASP A 49 4.46 -6.02 11.79
N GLY A 50 5.40 -6.96 11.91
CA GLY A 50 6.47 -7.14 10.93
C GLY A 50 7.41 -5.95 10.72
N LEU A 51 7.62 -5.10 11.74
CA LEU A 51 8.48 -3.92 11.66
C LEU A 51 9.91 -4.28 11.25
N ARG A 52 10.34 -3.76 10.10
CA ARG A 52 11.68 -3.95 9.54
C ARG A 52 12.28 -2.64 9.09
N ASN A 53 13.59 -2.48 9.31
CA ASN A 53 14.37 -1.38 8.76
C ASN A 53 15.10 -1.86 7.50
N SER A 54 15.09 -1.07 6.44
CA SER A 54 15.82 -1.36 5.21
C SER A 54 16.41 -0.07 4.67
N GLY A 55 17.74 0.05 4.78
CA GLY A 55 18.44 1.30 4.55
C GLY A 55 17.83 2.44 5.37
N PRO A 56 17.46 3.57 4.74
CA PRO A 56 16.90 4.72 5.45
C PRO A 56 15.38 4.61 5.66
N HIS A 57 14.74 3.54 5.19
CA HIS A 57 13.29 3.32 5.27
C HIS A 57 12.92 2.34 6.38
N THR A 58 11.66 2.39 6.77
CA THR A 58 11.05 1.43 7.69
C THR A 58 9.76 0.93 7.06
N TYR A 59 9.55 -0.39 7.10
CA TYR A 59 8.37 -1.03 6.58
C TYR A 59 7.72 -1.84 7.69
N PHE A 60 6.39 -1.89 7.72
CA PHE A 60 5.60 -2.69 8.64
C PHE A 60 4.19 -2.87 8.07
N ALA A 61 3.40 -3.74 8.67
CA ALA A 61 1.97 -3.79 8.43
C ALA A 61 1.21 -3.15 9.60
N LEU A 62 0.09 -2.49 9.31
CA LEU A 62 -0.98 -2.32 10.27
C LEU A 62 -1.93 -3.50 10.16
N VAL A 63 -2.23 -4.13 11.29
CA VAL A 63 -3.15 -5.26 11.37
C VAL A 63 -4.29 -4.97 12.33
N GLU A 64 -5.45 -5.54 12.03
CA GLU A 64 -6.62 -5.57 12.92
C GLU A 64 -7.27 -6.94 12.78
N ASP A 65 -7.44 -7.65 13.91
CA ASP A 65 -8.23 -8.88 13.96
C ASP A 65 -9.69 -8.50 14.26
N GLY A 66 -10.60 -8.89 13.37
CA GLY A 66 -12.04 -8.69 13.53
C GLY A 66 -12.85 -9.93 13.20
N ASP A 67 -14.17 -9.81 13.24
CA ASP A 67 -15.08 -10.94 13.03
C ASP A 67 -14.96 -11.57 11.63
N ALA A 68 -14.56 -10.77 10.63
CA ALA A 68 -14.32 -11.21 9.25
C ALA A 68 -12.91 -11.79 9.03
N GLY A 69 -12.10 -11.90 10.08
CA GLY A 69 -10.70 -12.31 10.02
C GLY A 69 -9.73 -11.14 10.16
N ARG A 70 -8.48 -11.38 9.78
CA ARG A 70 -7.38 -10.43 9.93
C ARG A 70 -7.28 -9.49 8.74
N ALA A 71 -7.48 -8.20 8.97
CA ALA A 71 -7.19 -7.14 8.01
C ALA A 71 -5.70 -6.76 8.08
N VAL A 72 -5.08 -6.49 6.93
CA VAL A 72 -3.66 -6.15 6.82
C VAL A 72 -3.48 -5.00 5.83
N LEU A 73 -2.73 -3.97 6.23
CA LEU A 73 -2.31 -2.87 5.38
C LEU A 73 -0.79 -2.67 5.47
N ASN A 74 -0.09 -2.82 4.35
CA ASN A 74 1.35 -2.56 4.30
C ASN A 74 1.65 -1.06 4.37
N VAL A 75 2.66 -0.68 5.15
CA VAL A 75 3.06 0.71 5.39
C VAL A 75 4.54 0.91 5.04
N SER A 76 4.79 1.93 4.25
CA SER A 76 6.13 2.42 3.90
C SER A 76 6.42 3.74 4.60
N LEU A 77 7.23 3.70 5.66
CA LEU A 77 7.73 4.90 6.33
C LEU A 77 9.05 5.33 5.66
N PHE A 78 8.93 6.24 4.70
CA PHE A 78 10.07 6.75 3.96
C PHE A 78 11.01 7.62 4.80
N ALA A 79 12.25 7.76 4.33
CA ALA A 79 13.34 8.38 5.07
C ALA A 79 13.05 9.81 5.54
N PRO A 80 12.45 10.70 4.71
CA PRO A 80 12.14 12.06 5.16
C PRO A 80 11.16 12.08 6.34
N MET A 81 10.12 11.25 6.27
CA MET A 81 9.12 11.16 7.32
C MET A 81 9.71 10.51 8.59
N LYS A 82 10.49 9.45 8.44
CA LYS A 82 11.20 8.80 9.55
C LYS A 82 12.12 9.77 10.30
N ARG A 83 12.85 10.61 9.56
CA ARG A 83 13.75 11.64 10.13
C ARG A 83 12.98 12.65 10.98
N ASN A 84 11.77 13.03 10.57
CA ASN A 84 10.92 13.96 11.31
C ASN A 84 10.24 13.31 12.52
N LEU A 85 9.85 12.03 12.41
CA LEU A 85 9.18 11.28 13.46
C LEU A 85 10.13 10.89 14.61
N THR A 86 11.37 10.52 14.29
CA THR A 86 12.34 9.96 15.26
C THR A 86 12.57 10.87 16.48
N PRO A 87 12.80 12.19 16.34
CA PRO A 87 12.95 13.07 17.50
C PRO A 87 11.70 13.15 18.38
N VAL A 88 10.50 13.11 17.77
CA VAL A 88 9.22 13.17 18.51
C VAL A 88 9.05 11.92 19.36
N LEU A 89 9.34 10.74 18.81
CA LEU A 89 9.32 9.48 19.56
C LEU A 89 10.33 9.49 20.72
N LYS A 90 11.59 9.86 20.43
CA LYS A 90 12.65 9.93 21.43
C LYS A 90 12.34 10.90 22.57
N LYS A 91 11.80 12.08 22.26
CA LYS A 91 11.38 13.07 23.26
C LYS A 91 10.36 12.50 24.25
N ASN A 92 9.51 11.58 23.79
CA ASN A 92 8.50 10.90 24.60
C ASN A 92 8.97 9.53 25.14
N ARG A 93 10.25 9.19 24.99
CA ARG A 93 10.83 7.88 25.38
C ARG A 93 10.11 6.70 24.73
N LEU A 94 9.67 6.89 23.49
CA LEU A 94 9.03 5.88 22.65
C LEU A 94 9.97 5.47 21.52
N ASP A 95 9.82 4.23 21.09
CA ASP A 95 10.38 3.68 19.86
C ASP A 95 9.28 2.91 19.13
N LEU A 96 9.29 2.89 17.80
CA LEU A 96 8.40 2.03 17.02
C LEU A 96 8.76 0.56 17.27
N ARG A 97 7.76 -0.27 17.54
CA ARG A 97 7.91 -1.71 17.80
C ARG A 97 6.64 -2.46 17.44
N ASN A 98 6.78 -3.76 17.15
CA ASN A 98 5.65 -4.67 16.97
C ASN A 98 4.78 -4.71 18.23
N GLY A 99 3.47 -4.92 18.05
CA GLY A 99 2.48 -4.91 19.13
C GLY A 99 2.00 -3.52 19.53
N MET A 100 2.54 -2.45 18.93
CA MET A 100 2.10 -1.09 19.25
C MET A 100 0.83 -0.75 18.48
N LYS A 101 -0.25 -0.42 19.20
CA LYS A 101 -1.46 0.16 18.61
C LYS A 101 -1.22 1.62 18.28
N VAL A 102 -1.42 1.98 17.02
CA VAL A 102 -1.17 3.31 16.49
C VAL A 102 -2.33 3.80 15.63
N ARG A 103 -2.37 5.11 15.45
CA ARG A 103 -3.16 5.77 14.42
C ARG A 103 -2.20 6.59 13.56
N ILE A 104 -2.13 6.29 12.27
CA ILE A 104 -1.22 6.94 11.33
C ILE A 104 -1.99 7.67 10.24
N PHE A 105 -1.39 8.72 9.70
CA PHE A 105 -1.89 9.44 8.54
C PHE A 105 -0.96 9.22 7.35
N GLY A 106 -1.52 9.00 6.18
CA GLY A 106 -0.76 8.80 4.95
C GLY A 106 -1.64 8.81 3.71
N HIS A 107 -1.00 8.58 2.57
CA HIS A 107 -1.67 8.46 1.28
C HIS A 107 -1.69 6.98 0.87
N LEU A 108 -2.80 6.56 0.27
CA LEU A 108 -2.95 5.21 -0.26
C LEU A 108 -2.33 5.13 -1.65
N ASP A 109 -1.70 4.01 -1.94
CA ASP A 109 -1.05 3.71 -3.22
C ASP A 109 -1.08 2.19 -3.43
N TYR A 110 -1.17 1.79 -4.69
CA TYR A 110 -1.08 0.41 -5.15
C TYR A 110 0.28 0.20 -5.80
N TYR A 111 1.06 -0.72 -5.24
CA TYR A 111 2.44 -0.94 -5.63
C TYR A 111 2.55 -2.04 -6.69
N ALA A 112 2.37 -1.65 -7.95
CA ALA A 112 2.33 -2.55 -9.10
C ALA A 112 3.35 -3.70 -9.12
N PRO A 113 4.63 -3.53 -8.71
CA PRO A 113 5.59 -4.63 -8.73
C PRO A 113 5.26 -5.83 -7.84
N ASN A 114 4.49 -5.63 -6.76
CA ASN A 114 4.14 -6.71 -5.82
C ASN A 114 2.62 -6.89 -5.60
N GLY A 115 1.80 -6.11 -6.30
CA GLY A 115 0.35 -6.03 -6.05
C GLY A 115 0.01 -5.24 -4.78
#